data_AF-A0A9J6RM66-F1
#
_entry.id   AF-A0A9J6RM66-F1
#
_cell.length_a   1.000
_cell.length_b   1.000
_cell.length_c   1.000
_cell.angle_alpha   90.00
_cell.angle_beta   90.00
_cell.angle_gamma   90.00
#
_symmetry.space_group_name_H-M   'P 1'
#
loop_
_entity.id
_entity.type
_entity.pdbx_description
1 polymer ?
#
loop_
_entity_poly.entity_id
_entity_poly.type
_entity_poly.pdbx_seq_one_letter_code
_entity_poly.pdbx_strand_id
1 'polypeptide(L)'
;MANPSVIATDNPADRMVTFRCTDCEHTFKSEPGRVVDAPGLAFPYEYFCDCELCGAELSQIWWEKNLFQAHVKATGPKTPEGKAAASANLEGYPTAEQMLRIRFNGLKNGAHAKTAIAFPAKPGKYAHCKTCDIDHDFCRQQPACLRRSELMLKYLAAVKSGDPSHLEDIHIVNQATVTAVLGDMMQEVINDGPTLRSPAYVSSKDGDISFVKDPRSKDREAYIMDVKAHPLLKLMMEFMQKNSMTLSDLNLTPKIHVDQNIMAGQLAGDAVDKERSADYQQKMLDQVSHLKSLVSRGKARLVNDKVLQEYQQEELDDDEGVIDVSPD
;
A
#
# COMPACT_ATOMS: atom_id res chain seq x y z
N MET A 1 -42.46 43.81 -4.02
CA MET A 1 -42.22 44.24 -5.42
C MET A 1 -40.72 44.44 -5.59
N ALA A 2 -40.18 43.85 -6.65
CA ALA A 2 -38.77 43.52 -6.82
C ALA A 2 -37.89 44.74 -7.17
N ASN A 3 -36.64 44.70 -6.68
CA ASN A 3 -35.54 45.59 -7.05
C ASN A 3 -34.95 45.13 -8.39
N PRO A 4 -34.93 45.97 -9.45
CA PRO A 4 -34.20 45.65 -10.67
C PRO A 4 -32.83 46.35 -10.70
N SER A 5 -31.81 45.50 -10.91
CA SER A 5 -30.60 45.77 -11.71
C SER A 5 -29.67 46.91 -11.29
N VAL A 6 -28.74 46.59 -10.39
CA VAL A 6 -27.39 47.15 -10.43
C VAL A 6 -26.60 46.35 -11.47
N ILE A 7 -26.56 46.83 -12.72
CA ILE A 7 -25.53 46.44 -13.67
C ILE A 7 -24.35 47.35 -13.35
N ALA A 8 -23.47 46.87 -12.47
CA ALA A 8 -22.24 47.56 -12.14
C ALA A 8 -21.38 47.66 -13.41
N THR A 9 -21.00 48.88 -13.73
CA THR A 9 -19.92 49.23 -14.64
C THR A 9 -18.60 48.78 -14.02
N ASP A 10 -18.23 47.52 -14.22
CA ASP A 10 -16.96 46.96 -13.74
C ASP A 10 -15.82 47.43 -14.65
N ASN A 11 -15.14 48.52 -14.25
CA ASN A 11 -13.90 48.93 -14.89
C ASN A 11 -12.83 47.83 -14.66
N PRO A 12 -12.22 47.22 -15.69
CA PRO A 12 -11.29 46.11 -15.55
C PRO A 12 -9.96 46.43 -14.83
N ALA A 13 -9.77 47.69 -14.41
CA ALA A 13 -8.59 48.18 -13.69
C ALA A 13 -8.58 47.80 -12.19
N ASP A 14 -9.71 47.48 -11.58
CA ASP A 14 -9.81 47.18 -10.13
C ASP A 14 -9.50 45.70 -9.78
N ARG A 15 -8.93 44.93 -10.71
CA ARG A 15 -8.60 43.52 -10.48
C ARG A 15 -7.10 43.37 -10.25
N MET A 16 -6.72 42.88 -9.08
CA MET A 16 -5.36 42.42 -8.79
C MET A 16 -4.99 41.29 -9.76
N VAL A 17 -3.95 41.49 -10.57
CA VAL A 17 -3.46 40.54 -11.58
C VAL A 17 -2.09 40.01 -11.16
N THR A 18 -1.82 38.75 -11.47
CA THR A 18 -0.54 38.08 -11.14
C THR A 18 0.46 38.26 -12.28
N PHE A 19 1.63 38.83 -11.95
CA PHE A 19 2.76 39.01 -12.85
C PHE A 19 3.94 38.17 -12.39
N ARG A 20 4.77 37.70 -13.33
CA ARG A 20 6.05 37.05 -13.03
C ARG A 20 7.14 37.60 -13.93
N CYS A 21 8.21 38.10 -13.31
CA CYS A 21 9.36 38.59 -14.03
C CYS A 21 10.17 37.44 -14.63
N THR A 22 10.65 37.62 -15.87
CA THR A 22 11.60 36.68 -16.49
C THR A 22 13.02 36.86 -15.97
N ASP A 23 13.39 38.08 -15.57
CA ASP A 23 14.77 38.43 -15.25
C ASP A 23 15.10 38.20 -13.77
N CYS A 24 14.17 38.48 -12.86
CA CYS A 24 14.35 38.29 -11.41
C CYS A 24 13.52 37.13 -10.84
N GLU A 25 12.76 36.41 -11.68
CA GLU A 25 11.84 35.33 -11.32
C GLU A 25 10.77 35.66 -10.25
N HIS A 26 10.68 36.92 -9.83
CA HIS A 26 9.76 37.36 -8.80
C HIS A 26 8.32 37.32 -9.31
N THR A 27 7.44 36.73 -8.50
CA THR A 27 6.00 36.64 -8.78
C THR A 27 5.26 37.51 -7.78
N PHE A 28 4.50 38.48 -8.27
CA PHE A 28 3.78 39.44 -7.45
C PHE A 28 2.36 39.66 -7.99
N LYS A 29 1.48 40.21 -7.15
CA LYS A 29 0.12 40.61 -7.51
C LYS A 29 0.00 42.10 -7.34
N SER A 30 -0.40 42.79 -8.40
CA SER A 30 -0.56 44.23 -8.39
C SER A 30 -1.70 44.65 -9.31
N GLU A 31 -2.07 45.92 -9.22
CA GLU A 31 -2.94 46.55 -10.20
C GLU A 31 -2.18 46.73 -11.53
N PRO A 32 -2.84 46.49 -12.68
CA PRO A 32 -2.20 46.63 -13.97
C PRO A 32 -1.84 48.09 -14.24
N GLY A 33 -0.56 48.35 -14.51
CA GLY A 33 -0.08 49.69 -14.87
C GLY A 33 -0.52 50.11 -16.28
N ARG A 34 -0.61 49.14 -17.20
CA ARG A 34 -1.07 49.38 -18.57
C ARG A 34 -2.03 48.27 -19.02
N VAL A 35 -3.12 48.68 -19.67
CA VAL A 35 -4.13 47.78 -20.26
C VAL A 35 -4.17 48.01 -21.76
N VAL A 36 -4.06 46.94 -22.54
CA VAL A 36 -4.09 46.97 -24.01
C VAL A 36 -5.30 46.20 -24.52
N ASP A 37 -6.04 46.77 -25.47
CA ASP A 37 -7.16 46.09 -26.12
C ASP A 37 -6.66 44.98 -27.06
N ALA A 38 -7.10 43.75 -26.82
CA ALA A 38 -6.76 42.56 -27.59
C ALA A 38 -8.04 41.87 -28.11
N PRO A 39 -8.70 42.42 -29.15
CA PRO A 39 -10.00 41.94 -29.63
C PRO A 39 -9.95 40.52 -30.25
N GLY A 40 -8.76 39.97 -30.52
CA GLY A 40 -8.58 38.61 -31.00
C GLY A 40 -8.66 37.53 -29.91
N LEU A 41 -8.67 37.93 -28.64
CA LEU A 41 -8.75 37.01 -27.50
C LEU A 41 -10.18 36.93 -26.96
N ALA A 42 -10.51 35.80 -26.35
CA ALA A 42 -11.83 35.61 -25.72
C ALA A 42 -12.05 36.56 -24.53
N PHE A 43 -10.98 36.87 -23.81
CA PHE A 43 -10.94 37.97 -22.87
C PHE A 43 -10.31 39.19 -23.60
N PRO A 44 -11.00 40.33 -23.71
CA PRO A 44 -10.66 41.38 -24.69
C PRO A 44 -9.50 42.30 -24.28
N TYR A 45 -8.85 42.06 -23.13
CA TYR A 45 -7.79 42.93 -22.61
C TYR A 45 -6.51 42.15 -22.29
N GLU A 46 -5.37 42.79 -22.46
CA GLU A 46 -4.07 42.32 -21.97
C GLU A 46 -3.53 43.29 -20.93
N TYR A 47 -3.05 42.74 -19.82
CA TYR A 47 -2.56 43.48 -18.67
C TYR A 47 -1.03 43.46 -18.63
N PHE A 48 -0.45 44.62 -18.35
CA PHE A 48 0.97 44.83 -18.15
C PHE A 48 1.25 45.59 -16.86
N CYS A 49 2.40 45.31 -16.24
CA CYS A 49 2.86 46.00 -15.04
C CYS A 49 4.40 45.99 -15.00
N ASP A 50 4.99 47.01 -14.39
CA ASP A 50 6.44 47.09 -14.20
C ASP A 50 6.86 46.27 -12.97
N CYS A 51 7.98 45.56 -13.07
CA CYS A 51 8.50 44.79 -11.95
C CYS A 51 9.03 45.70 -10.84
N GLU A 52 8.61 45.47 -9.59
CA GLU A 52 9.07 46.23 -8.43
C GLU A 52 10.59 46.12 -8.17
N LEU A 53 11.24 45.05 -8.66
CA LEU A 53 12.66 44.78 -8.38
C LEU A 53 13.60 45.23 -9.50
N CYS A 54 13.24 45.00 -10.76
CA CYS A 54 14.10 45.31 -11.91
C CYS A 54 13.55 46.40 -12.84
N GLY A 55 12.32 46.87 -12.62
CA GLY A 55 11.68 47.89 -13.46
C GLY A 55 11.34 47.45 -14.88
N ALA A 56 11.51 46.16 -15.23
CA ALA A 56 11.15 45.65 -16.54
C ALA A 56 9.61 45.57 -16.68
N GLU A 57 9.08 45.93 -17.84
CA GLU A 57 7.66 45.79 -18.15
C GLU A 57 7.32 44.31 -18.39
N LEU A 58 6.32 43.81 -17.67
CA LEU A 58 5.91 42.42 -17.68
C LEU A 58 4.46 42.27 -18.13
N SER A 59 4.19 41.21 -18.87
CA SER A 59 2.83 40.78 -19.19
C SER A 59 2.27 39.88 -18.10
N GLN A 60 0.94 39.80 -18.03
CA GLN A 60 0.23 38.85 -17.16
C GLN A 60 0.74 37.41 -17.36
N ILE A 61 0.81 36.67 -16.25
CA ILE A 61 1.25 35.27 -16.26
C ILE A 61 0.31 34.38 -17.08
N TRP A 62 0.88 33.46 -17.85
CA TRP A 62 0.14 32.70 -18.87
C TRP A 62 -1.02 31.84 -18.32
N TRP A 63 -0.90 31.29 -17.11
CA TRP A 63 -1.95 30.43 -16.53
C TRP A 63 -3.16 31.24 -16.04
N GLU A 64 -2.93 32.46 -15.54
CA GLU A 64 -4.01 33.35 -15.14
C GLU A 64 -4.70 33.96 -16.37
N LYS A 65 -3.91 34.29 -17.42
CA LYS A 65 -4.45 34.66 -18.74
C LYS A 65 -5.37 33.56 -19.30
N ASN A 66 -4.95 32.30 -19.22
CA ASN A 66 -5.78 31.16 -19.65
C ASN A 66 -7.03 30.97 -18.77
N LEU A 67 -6.94 31.25 -17.47
CA LEU A 67 -8.08 31.20 -16.56
C LEU A 67 -9.16 32.23 -16.94
N PHE A 68 -8.76 33.46 -17.26
CA PHE A 68 -9.69 34.49 -17.73
C PHE A 68 -10.35 34.14 -19.06
N GLN A 69 -9.57 33.60 -20.01
CA GLN A 69 -10.12 33.13 -21.28
C GLN A 69 -11.11 31.96 -21.10
N ALA A 70 -10.83 31.04 -20.18
CA ALA A 70 -11.71 29.92 -19.86
C ALA A 70 -13.01 30.38 -19.19
N HIS A 71 -12.93 31.37 -18.29
CA HIS A 71 -14.10 31.91 -17.61
C HIS A 71 -15.09 32.54 -18.61
N VAL A 72 -14.60 33.31 -19.59
CA VAL A 72 -15.45 33.92 -20.63
C VAL A 72 -16.06 32.87 -21.57
N LYS A 73 -15.36 31.75 -21.81
CA LYS A 73 -15.83 30.63 -22.64
C LYS A 73 -16.69 29.60 -21.90
N ALA A 74 -17.06 29.84 -20.64
CA ALA A 74 -17.90 28.90 -19.90
C ALA A 74 -19.23 28.64 -20.66
N THR A 75 -19.44 27.40 -21.10
CA THR A 75 -20.57 26.93 -21.91
C THR A 75 -21.83 26.70 -21.06
N GLY A 76 -22.10 27.58 -20.09
CA GLY A 76 -23.29 27.54 -19.25
C GLY A 76 -24.46 28.32 -19.86
N PRO A 77 -25.70 28.04 -19.43
CA PRO A 77 -26.87 28.82 -19.84
C PRO A 77 -26.73 30.27 -19.36
N LYS A 78 -26.80 31.22 -20.29
CA LYS A 78 -26.64 32.66 -20.00
C LYS A 78 -27.94 33.33 -19.55
N THR A 79 -29.09 32.77 -19.94
CA THR A 79 -30.41 33.32 -19.61
C THR A 79 -30.82 32.96 -18.18
N PRO A 80 -31.57 33.83 -17.47
CA PRO A 80 -32.05 33.55 -16.12
C PRO A 80 -32.94 32.29 -16.10
N GLU A 81 -33.76 32.09 -17.12
CA GLU A 81 -34.58 30.89 -17.31
C GLU A 81 -33.73 29.63 -17.51
N GLY A 82 -32.64 29.72 -18.29
CA GLY A 82 -31.72 28.60 -18.50
C GLY A 82 -30.93 28.25 -17.23
N LYS A 83 -30.59 29.25 -16.40
CA LYS A 83 -29.97 29.04 -15.09
C LYS A 83 -30.96 28.40 -14.10
N ALA A 84 -32.23 28.80 -14.13
CA ALA A 84 -33.29 28.20 -13.32
C ALA A 84 -33.56 26.73 -13.75
N ALA A 85 -33.59 26.45 -15.05
CA ALA A 85 -33.74 25.09 -15.56
C ALA A 85 -32.54 24.20 -15.22
N ALA A 86 -31.32 24.73 -15.33
CA ALA A 86 -30.10 23.99 -14.95
C ALA A 86 -30.02 23.72 -13.44
N SER A 87 -30.42 24.69 -12.60
CA SER A 87 -30.48 24.49 -11.15
C SER A 87 -31.58 23.52 -10.73
N ALA A 88 -32.77 23.58 -11.35
CA ALA A 88 -33.85 22.61 -11.14
C ALA A 88 -33.43 21.18 -11.56
N ASN A 89 -32.63 21.03 -12.62
CA ASN A 89 -32.07 19.73 -13.03
C ASN A 89 -30.99 19.20 -12.07
N LEU A 90 -30.37 20.09 -11.28
CA LEU A 90 -29.36 19.73 -10.27
C LEU A 90 -30.01 19.42 -8.90
N GLU A 91 -31.19 19.98 -8.61
CA GLU A 91 -31.97 19.61 -7.43
C GLU A 91 -32.41 18.15 -7.50
N GLY A 92 -31.92 17.33 -6.56
CA GLY A 92 -32.14 15.88 -6.55
C GLY A 92 -31.15 15.08 -7.40
N TYR A 93 -30.13 15.72 -7.99
CA TYR A 93 -29.03 15.03 -8.64
C TYR A 93 -27.87 14.76 -7.66
N PRO A 94 -27.29 13.55 -7.65
CA PRO A 94 -27.67 12.39 -8.43
C PRO A 94 -28.65 11.47 -7.68
N THR A 95 -29.71 11.05 -8.38
CA THR A 95 -30.66 10.02 -7.89
C THR A 95 -29.96 8.65 -7.75
N ALA A 96 -30.53 7.72 -6.97
CA ALA A 96 -29.91 6.40 -6.72
C ALA A 96 -29.64 5.60 -8.01
N GLU A 97 -30.52 5.68 -9.01
CA GLU A 97 -30.30 5.07 -10.33
C GLU A 97 -29.22 5.78 -11.16
N GLN A 98 -29.11 7.10 -11.01
CA GLN A 98 -28.09 7.89 -11.69
C GLN A 98 -26.73 7.73 -11.01
N MET A 99 -26.65 7.57 -9.69
CA MET A 99 -25.43 7.17 -8.97
C MET A 99 -24.84 5.87 -9.50
N LEU A 100 -25.70 4.91 -9.91
CA LEU A 100 -25.26 3.67 -10.56
C LEU A 100 -24.68 3.91 -11.96
N ARG A 101 -25.16 4.93 -12.68
CA ARG A 101 -24.69 5.32 -14.03
C ARG A 101 -23.51 6.29 -14.00
N ILE A 102 -23.37 7.10 -12.95
CA ILE A 102 -22.29 8.06 -12.71
C ILE A 102 -21.01 7.37 -12.21
N ARG A 103 -21.04 6.04 -12.02
CA ARG A 103 -19.87 5.18 -11.78
C ARG A 103 -18.79 5.20 -12.89
N PHE A 104 -18.84 6.17 -13.81
CA PHE A 104 -17.77 6.50 -14.73
C PHE A 104 -16.96 7.78 -14.36
N ASN A 105 -17.30 8.51 -13.28
CA ASN A 105 -16.48 9.66 -12.83
C ASN A 105 -15.28 9.22 -11.98
N GLY A 106 -14.39 8.46 -12.61
CA GLY A 106 -12.99 8.41 -12.23
C GLY A 106 -12.34 9.76 -12.52
N LEU A 107 -12.31 10.64 -11.52
CA LEU A 107 -11.32 11.72 -11.48
C LEU A 107 -9.98 11.11 -11.06
N LYS A 108 -9.21 10.76 -12.08
CA LYS A 108 -7.82 10.33 -11.98
C LYS A 108 -6.96 11.55 -11.62
N ASN A 109 -6.44 11.56 -10.40
CA ASN A 109 -5.13 12.17 -10.14
C ASN A 109 -4.10 11.04 -10.05
N GLY A 110 -3.00 11.24 -10.79
CA GLY A 110 -2.13 10.19 -11.30
C GLY A 110 -1.40 9.32 -10.28
N ALA A 111 -0.96 8.16 -10.79
CA ALA A 111 -0.01 7.20 -10.25
C ALA A 111 -0.44 6.23 -9.12
N HIS A 112 -1.27 6.58 -8.12
CA HIS A 112 -1.44 5.70 -6.95
C HIS A 112 -2.87 5.39 -6.46
N ALA A 113 -3.91 5.79 -7.18
CA ALA A 113 -5.28 5.44 -6.79
C ALA A 113 -5.64 3.99 -7.18
N LYS A 114 -5.23 3.01 -6.37
CA LYS A 114 -5.83 1.67 -6.39
C LYS A 114 -7.23 1.80 -5.78
N THR A 115 -8.26 1.89 -6.63
CA THR A 115 -9.65 1.85 -6.18
C THR A 115 -9.87 0.54 -5.45
N ALA A 116 -10.21 0.60 -4.16
CA ALA A 116 -10.75 -0.57 -3.49
C ALA A 116 -12.07 -0.92 -4.18
N ILE A 117 -12.06 -2.01 -4.94
CA ILE A 117 -13.25 -2.57 -5.60
C ILE A 117 -14.10 -3.17 -4.49
N ALA A 118 -14.86 -2.33 -3.79
CA ALA A 118 -15.77 -2.79 -2.76
C ALA A 118 -16.72 -3.82 -3.38
N PHE A 119 -16.59 -5.08 -2.97
CA PHE A 119 -17.47 -6.15 -3.41
C PHE A 119 -18.85 -5.87 -2.81
N PRO A 120 -19.91 -5.65 -3.60
CA PRO A 120 -21.23 -5.31 -3.05
C PRO A 120 -21.73 -6.44 -2.15
N ALA A 121 -22.42 -6.12 -1.05
CA ALA A 121 -23.04 -7.15 -0.25
C ALA A 121 -24.21 -7.78 -1.02
N LYS A 122 -24.06 -9.04 -1.42
CA LYS A 122 -25.08 -9.81 -2.13
C LYS A 122 -25.22 -11.19 -1.46
N PRO A 123 -26.02 -11.29 -0.38
CA PRO A 123 -26.17 -12.56 0.34
C PRO A 123 -26.67 -13.65 -0.60
N GLY A 124 -26.07 -14.84 -0.51
CA GLY A 124 -26.39 -16.00 -1.35
C GLY A 124 -25.93 -15.93 -2.82
N LYS A 125 -25.32 -14.84 -3.29
CA LYS A 125 -24.89 -14.71 -4.70
C LYS A 125 -23.43 -15.10 -4.94
N TYR A 126 -22.58 -15.09 -3.92
CA TYR A 126 -21.19 -15.51 -4.07
C TYR A 126 -21.02 -16.99 -3.76
N ALA A 127 -20.07 -17.66 -4.42
CA ALA A 127 -19.79 -19.08 -4.19
C ALA A 127 -19.47 -19.39 -2.71
N HIS A 128 -18.73 -18.51 -2.04
CA HIS A 128 -18.39 -18.63 -0.62
C HIS A 128 -19.55 -18.31 0.33
N CYS A 129 -20.68 -17.76 -0.14
CA CYS A 129 -21.83 -17.51 0.73
C CYS A 129 -22.42 -18.81 1.29
N LYS A 130 -22.23 -19.95 0.60
CA LYS A 130 -22.71 -21.27 1.07
C LYS A 130 -22.03 -21.73 2.36
N THR A 131 -20.79 -21.31 2.58
CA THR A 131 -19.96 -21.67 3.73
C THR A 131 -19.65 -20.46 4.61
N CYS A 132 -20.35 -19.35 4.37
CA CYS A 132 -20.16 -18.10 5.09
C CYS A 132 -20.93 -18.15 6.42
N ASP A 133 -20.25 -17.80 7.50
CA ASP A 133 -20.75 -17.71 8.87
C ASP A 133 -21.54 -16.42 9.15
N ILE A 134 -21.41 -15.42 8.28
CA ILE A 134 -22.10 -14.13 8.39
C ILE A 134 -23.59 -14.27 8.07
N ASP A 135 -24.44 -13.83 9.00
CA ASP A 135 -25.89 -13.78 8.81
C ASP A 135 -26.28 -12.97 7.56
N HIS A 136 -27.22 -13.50 6.78
CA HIS A 136 -27.70 -12.90 5.53
C HIS A 136 -28.41 -11.57 5.77
N ASP A 137 -29.13 -11.41 6.88
CA ASP A 137 -29.83 -10.17 7.21
C ASP A 137 -28.84 -9.05 7.57
N PHE A 138 -27.83 -9.38 8.36
CA PHE A 138 -26.72 -8.47 8.65
C PHE A 138 -25.92 -8.15 7.38
N CYS A 139 -25.61 -9.14 6.55
CA CYS A 139 -24.87 -8.96 5.30
C CYS A 139 -25.58 -7.99 4.35
N ARG A 140 -26.92 -8.06 4.23
CA ARG A 140 -27.69 -7.17 3.36
C ARG A 140 -27.64 -5.70 3.77
N GLN A 141 -27.47 -5.42 5.05
CA GLN A 141 -27.38 -4.05 5.59
C GLN A 141 -26.01 -3.41 5.30
N GLN A 142 -24.98 -4.23 5.04
CA GLN A 142 -23.64 -3.73 4.80
C GLN A 142 -23.46 -3.19 3.38
N PRO A 143 -22.68 -2.12 3.17
CA PRO A 143 -22.40 -1.59 1.84
C PRO A 143 -21.50 -2.53 1.00
N ALA A 144 -20.76 -3.42 1.67
CA ALA A 144 -19.84 -4.37 1.03
C ALA A 144 -19.86 -5.74 1.72
N CYS A 145 -19.48 -6.77 0.96
CA CYS A 145 -19.28 -8.12 1.47
C CYS A 145 -18.08 -8.15 2.42
N LEU A 146 -18.36 -8.27 3.72
CA LEU A 146 -17.36 -8.25 4.78
C LEU A 146 -16.25 -9.29 4.56
N ARG A 147 -16.59 -10.52 4.16
CA ARG A 147 -15.60 -11.59 3.98
C ARG A 147 -14.59 -11.30 2.86
N ARG A 148 -15.06 -10.73 1.74
CA ARG A 148 -14.18 -10.35 0.63
C ARG A 148 -13.38 -9.09 0.94
N SER A 149 -13.98 -8.15 1.66
CA SER A 149 -13.29 -6.96 2.14
C SER A 149 -12.18 -7.32 3.14
N GLU A 150 -12.43 -8.25 4.05
CA GLU A 150 -11.44 -8.80 4.99
C GLU A 150 -10.28 -9.45 4.23
N LEU A 151 -10.56 -10.30 3.25
CA LEU A 151 -9.53 -10.94 2.42
C LEU A 151 -8.67 -9.88 1.72
N MET A 152 -9.29 -8.90 1.07
CA MET A 152 -8.59 -7.82 0.39
C MET A 152 -7.73 -6.99 1.36
N LEU A 153 -8.25 -6.70 2.55
CA LEU A 153 -7.52 -5.95 3.57
C LEU A 153 -6.32 -6.74 4.09
N LYS A 154 -6.42 -8.07 4.26
CA LYS A 154 -5.27 -8.92 4.63
C LYS A 154 -4.15 -8.85 3.59
N TYR A 155 -4.50 -8.95 2.30
CA TYR A 155 -3.52 -8.79 1.21
C TYR A 155 -2.91 -7.39 1.17
N LEU A 156 -3.72 -6.34 1.35
CA LEU A 156 -3.20 -4.97 1.38
C LEU A 156 -2.33 -4.71 2.61
N ALA A 157 -2.68 -5.27 3.76
CA ALA A 157 -1.91 -5.17 4.98
C ALA A 157 -0.55 -5.85 4.80
N ALA A 158 -0.52 -7.11 4.35
CA ALA A 158 0.72 -7.85 4.10
C ALA A 158 1.65 -7.12 3.12
N VAL A 159 1.10 -6.56 2.04
CA VAL A 159 1.90 -5.81 1.05
C VAL A 159 2.42 -4.49 1.63
N LYS A 160 1.65 -3.81 2.49
CA LYS A 160 2.07 -2.54 3.09
C LYS A 160 3.03 -2.71 4.25
N SER A 161 2.85 -3.74 5.07
CA SER A 161 3.77 -4.07 6.17
C SER A 161 5.05 -4.71 5.65
N GLY A 162 5.00 -5.32 4.46
CA GLY A 162 6.11 -6.14 3.96
C GLY A 162 6.20 -7.51 4.64
N ASP A 163 5.24 -7.84 5.50
CA ASP A 163 5.20 -9.08 6.27
C ASP A 163 4.21 -10.06 5.63
N PRO A 164 4.67 -11.16 5.02
CA PRO A 164 3.81 -12.15 4.38
C PRO A 164 3.07 -13.05 5.38
N SER A 165 3.41 -12.98 6.67
CA SER A 165 2.84 -13.84 7.73
C SER A 165 1.31 -13.77 7.81
N HIS A 166 0.72 -12.61 7.51
CA HIS A 166 -0.73 -12.42 7.49
C HIS A 166 -1.46 -13.24 6.40
N LEU A 167 -0.73 -13.80 5.44
CA LEU A 167 -1.27 -14.59 4.34
C LEU A 167 -0.96 -16.08 4.45
N GLU A 168 -0.13 -16.50 5.42
CA GLU A 168 0.30 -17.89 5.56
C GLU A 168 -0.89 -18.85 5.65
N ASP A 169 -1.84 -18.59 6.56
CA ASP A 169 -3.04 -19.42 6.72
C ASP A 169 -3.83 -19.57 5.41
N ILE A 170 -3.98 -18.47 4.66
CA ILE A 170 -4.72 -18.45 3.40
C ILE A 170 -3.97 -19.27 2.34
N HIS A 171 -2.64 -19.11 2.27
CA HIS A 171 -1.82 -19.84 1.32
C HIS A 171 -1.74 -21.32 1.65
N ILE A 172 -1.67 -21.72 2.93
CA ILE A 172 -1.71 -23.12 3.36
C ILE A 172 -3.02 -23.76 2.93
N VAL A 173 -4.16 -23.12 3.18
CA VAL A 173 -5.48 -23.67 2.80
C VAL A 173 -5.61 -23.79 1.27
N ASN A 174 -5.18 -22.76 0.53
CA ASN A 174 -5.21 -22.79 -0.93
C ASN A 174 -4.31 -23.90 -1.48
N GLN A 175 -3.09 -24.04 -0.92
CA GLN A 175 -2.15 -25.08 -1.32
C GLN A 175 -2.69 -26.47 -1.02
N ALA A 176 -3.29 -26.68 0.16
CA ALA A 176 -3.92 -27.95 0.51
C ALA A 176 -5.06 -28.30 -0.46
N THR A 177 -5.89 -27.32 -0.83
CA THR A 177 -6.99 -27.51 -1.79
C THR A 177 -6.47 -27.87 -3.19
N VAL A 178 -5.43 -27.18 -3.64
CA VAL A 178 -4.72 -27.43 -4.91
C VAL A 178 -4.12 -28.83 -4.93
N THR A 179 -3.46 -29.24 -3.84
CA THR A 179 -2.87 -30.57 -3.70
C THR A 179 -3.93 -31.67 -3.64
N ALA A 180 -5.09 -31.41 -3.03
CA ALA A 180 -6.21 -32.35 -3.02
C ALA A 180 -6.74 -32.62 -4.45
N VAL A 181 -6.98 -31.57 -5.24
CA VAL A 181 -7.40 -31.72 -6.64
C VAL A 181 -6.38 -32.51 -7.47
N LEU A 182 -5.09 -32.26 -7.25
CA LEU A 182 -4.02 -33.05 -7.89
C LEU A 182 -4.06 -34.53 -7.48
N GLY A 183 -4.33 -34.81 -6.21
CA GLY A 183 -4.51 -36.18 -5.69
C GLY A 183 -5.68 -36.88 -6.35
N ASP A 184 -6.83 -36.20 -6.49
CA ASP A 184 -8.01 -36.74 -7.16
C ASP A 184 -7.74 -37.03 -8.64
N MET A 185 -7.07 -36.12 -9.35
CA MET A 185 -6.65 -36.34 -10.74
C MET A 185 -5.70 -37.54 -10.87
N MET A 186 -4.77 -37.70 -9.92
CA MET A 186 -3.84 -38.82 -9.91
C MET A 186 -4.56 -40.15 -9.65
N GLN A 187 -5.51 -40.15 -8.72
CA GLN A 187 -6.32 -41.33 -8.40
C GLN A 187 -7.14 -41.80 -9.61
N GLU A 188 -7.72 -40.86 -10.36
CA GLU A 188 -8.47 -41.18 -11.58
C GLU A 188 -7.57 -41.80 -12.65
N VAL A 189 -6.36 -41.24 -12.84
CA VAL A 189 -5.37 -41.80 -13.77
C VAL A 189 -4.91 -43.21 -13.34
N ILE A 190 -4.83 -43.48 -12.04
CA ILE A 190 -4.51 -44.81 -11.52
C ILE A 190 -5.65 -45.79 -11.79
N ASN A 191 -6.90 -45.36 -11.64
CA ASN A 191 -8.10 -46.19 -11.85
C ASN A 191 -8.30 -46.54 -13.34
N ASP A 192 -8.21 -45.55 -14.24
CA ASP A 192 -8.40 -45.75 -15.68
C ASP A 192 -7.16 -46.34 -16.38
N GLY A 193 -6.00 -46.18 -15.75
CA GLY A 193 -4.69 -46.46 -16.35
C GLY A 193 -4.18 -45.32 -17.24
N PRO A 194 -2.88 -45.35 -17.61
CA PRO A 194 -2.24 -44.24 -18.33
C PRO A 194 -2.73 -44.08 -19.79
N THR A 195 -3.51 -45.04 -20.29
CA THR A 195 -3.97 -45.10 -21.67
C THR A 195 -5.47 -45.35 -21.73
N LEU A 196 -6.19 -44.45 -22.40
CA LEU A 196 -7.59 -44.65 -22.76
C LEU A 196 -7.64 -45.35 -24.13
N ARG A 197 -8.42 -46.45 -24.20
CA ARG A 197 -8.63 -47.21 -25.44
C ARG A 197 -9.99 -46.84 -26.01
N SER A 198 -10.01 -46.14 -27.13
CA SER A 198 -11.24 -45.82 -27.87
C SER A 198 -11.30 -46.60 -29.17
N PRO A 199 -12.44 -47.19 -29.57
CA PRO A 199 -12.55 -47.87 -30.85
C PRO A 199 -12.38 -46.87 -32.00
N ALA A 200 -11.50 -47.18 -32.96
CA ALA A 200 -11.29 -46.36 -34.13
C ALA A 200 -12.54 -46.39 -35.03
N TYR A 201 -13.05 -45.20 -35.37
CA TYR A 201 -14.19 -45.05 -36.26
C TYR A 201 -13.82 -44.17 -37.46
N VAL A 202 -14.40 -44.48 -38.62
CA VAL A 202 -14.30 -43.66 -39.83
C VAL A 202 -15.69 -43.15 -40.15
N SER A 203 -15.84 -41.82 -40.23
CA SER A 203 -17.07 -41.17 -40.68
C SER A 203 -17.05 -41.02 -42.19
N SER A 204 -18.02 -41.64 -42.87
CA SER A 204 -18.24 -41.43 -44.31
C SER A 204 -18.89 -40.06 -44.57
N LYS A 205 -18.74 -39.52 -45.79
CA LYS A 205 -19.28 -38.19 -46.18
C LYS A 205 -20.81 -38.08 -46.08
N ASP A 206 -21.51 -39.20 -45.95
CA ASP A 206 -22.97 -39.30 -45.81
C ASP A 206 -23.45 -39.46 -44.35
N GLY A 207 -22.55 -39.33 -43.36
CA GLY A 207 -22.92 -39.29 -41.94
C GLY A 207 -22.95 -40.64 -41.20
N ASP A 208 -22.69 -41.75 -41.88
CA ASP A 208 -22.57 -43.07 -41.23
C ASP A 208 -21.19 -43.26 -40.57
N ILE A 209 -21.21 -43.70 -39.31
CA ILE A 209 -20.02 -44.01 -38.50
C ILE A 209 -19.80 -45.52 -38.55
N SER A 210 -18.68 -45.96 -39.14
CA SER A 210 -18.29 -47.37 -39.17
C SER A 210 -17.08 -47.61 -38.27
N PHE A 211 -17.19 -48.59 -37.37
CA PHE A 211 -16.08 -49.03 -36.52
C PHE A 211 -15.13 -49.93 -37.32
N VAL A 212 -13.83 -49.66 -37.25
CA VAL A 212 -12.82 -50.41 -38.00
C VAL A 212 -12.58 -51.76 -37.31
N LYS A 213 -12.90 -52.86 -38.01
CA LYS A 213 -12.65 -54.23 -37.53
C LYS A 213 -11.21 -54.66 -37.87
N ASP A 214 -10.56 -55.36 -36.96
CA ASP A 214 -9.19 -55.88 -37.13
C ASP A 214 -9.19 -57.08 -38.11
N PRO A 215 -8.46 -57.01 -39.23
CA PRO A 215 -8.40 -58.10 -40.21
C PRO A 215 -7.56 -59.32 -39.78
N ARG A 216 -6.87 -59.29 -38.63
CA ARG A 216 -6.00 -60.40 -38.15
C ARG A 216 -6.61 -61.29 -37.07
N SER A 217 -7.74 -60.92 -36.48
CA SER A 217 -8.38 -61.73 -35.43
C SER A 217 -9.34 -62.77 -36.05
N LYS A 218 -9.24 -64.04 -35.63
CA LYS A 218 -10.15 -65.13 -36.04
C LYS A 218 -11.58 -64.98 -35.50
N ASP A 219 -11.78 -64.12 -34.50
CA ASP A 219 -13.10 -63.74 -33.98
C ASP A 219 -13.55 -62.40 -34.57
N ARG A 220 -14.76 -62.40 -35.15
CA ARG A 220 -15.34 -61.33 -36.00
C ARG A 220 -15.72 -60.03 -35.27
N GLU A 221 -15.23 -59.83 -34.05
CA GLU A 221 -15.64 -58.74 -33.15
C GLU A 221 -14.45 -58.00 -32.48
N ALA A 222 -13.23 -58.17 -32.98
CA ALA A 222 -12.11 -57.34 -32.54
C ALA A 222 -12.10 -56.00 -33.31
N TYR A 223 -12.38 -54.90 -32.62
CA TYR A 223 -12.21 -53.55 -33.16
C TYR A 223 -10.77 -53.06 -33.00
N ILE A 224 -10.27 -52.29 -33.96
CA ILE A 224 -8.98 -51.61 -33.82
C ILE A 224 -9.15 -50.52 -32.75
N MET A 225 -8.41 -50.65 -31.65
CA MET A 225 -8.44 -49.69 -30.55
C MET A 225 -7.37 -48.63 -30.76
N ASP A 226 -7.78 -47.36 -30.86
CA ASP A 226 -6.87 -46.22 -30.78
C ASP A 226 -6.47 -46.00 -29.32
N VAL A 227 -5.17 -45.91 -29.06
CA VAL A 227 -4.57 -45.81 -27.73
C VAL A 227 -4.12 -44.37 -27.54
N LYS A 228 -4.88 -43.60 -26.76
CA LYS A 228 -4.53 -42.21 -26.42
C LYS A 228 -4.06 -42.13 -24.97
N ALA A 229 -3.10 -41.24 -24.72
CA ALA A 229 -2.70 -40.90 -23.36
C ALA A 229 -3.88 -40.26 -22.62
N HIS A 230 -3.96 -40.51 -21.31
CA HIS A 230 -5.01 -39.91 -20.47
C HIS A 230 -4.94 -38.37 -20.56
N PRO A 231 -6.04 -37.66 -20.91
CA PRO A 231 -6.02 -36.22 -21.15
C PRO A 231 -5.64 -35.42 -19.89
N LEU A 232 -5.88 -35.97 -18.70
CA LEU A 232 -5.48 -35.34 -17.43
C LEU A 232 -3.97 -35.33 -17.19
N LEU A 233 -3.17 -36.21 -17.81
CA LEU A 233 -1.72 -36.23 -17.61
C LEU A 233 -1.05 -34.92 -18.04
N LYS A 234 -1.48 -34.37 -19.19
CA LYS A 234 -0.98 -33.09 -19.69
C LYS A 234 -1.37 -31.93 -18.75
N LEU A 235 -2.64 -31.89 -18.35
CA LEU A 235 -3.16 -30.86 -17.45
C LEU A 235 -2.49 -30.90 -16.07
N MET A 236 -2.24 -32.10 -15.55
CA MET A 236 -1.53 -32.31 -14.28
C MET A 236 -0.08 -31.81 -14.36
N MET A 237 0.64 -32.13 -15.43
CA MET A 237 2.01 -31.64 -15.65
C MET A 237 2.07 -30.11 -15.76
N GLU A 238 1.17 -29.50 -16.54
CA GLU A 238 1.08 -28.04 -16.66
C GLU A 238 0.76 -27.36 -15.33
N PHE A 239 -0.09 -27.97 -14.51
CA PHE A 239 -0.50 -27.42 -13.23
C PHE A 239 0.59 -27.55 -12.15
N MET A 240 1.33 -28.67 -12.12
CA MET A 240 2.49 -28.82 -11.22
C MET A 240 3.60 -27.81 -11.55
N GLN A 241 3.89 -27.58 -12.83
CA GLN A 241 4.89 -26.61 -13.26
C GLN A 241 4.51 -25.16 -12.89
N LYS A 242 3.23 -24.80 -13.00
CA LYS A 242 2.76 -23.45 -12.66
C LYS A 242 2.70 -23.23 -11.14
N ASN A 243 2.38 -24.26 -10.35
CA ASN A 243 2.36 -24.14 -8.88
C ASN A 243 3.75 -24.10 -8.24
N SER A 244 4.76 -24.76 -8.81
CA SER A 244 6.12 -24.68 -8.26
C SER A 244 6.73 -23.28 -8.38
N MET A 245 6.33 -22.52 -9.41
CA MET A 245 6.74 -21.12 -9.58
C MET A 245 6.09 -20.20 -8.53
N THR A 246 4.81 -20.39 -8.21
CA THR A 246 4.10 -19.52 -7.27
C THR A 246 4.60 -19.67 -5.83
N LEU A 247 5.01 -20.86 -5.40
CA LEU A 247 5.56 -21.08 -4.05
C LEU A 247 6.96 -20.47 -3.85
N SER A 248 7.76 -20.45 -4.92
CA SER A 248 9.11 -19.87 -4.90
C SER A 248 9.05 -18.33 -4.85
N ASP A 249 8.13 -17.72 -5.61
CA ASP A 249 7.90 -16.27 -5.63
C ASP A 249 7.21 -15.73 -4.36
N LEU A 250 6.41 -16.55 -3.67
CA LEU A 250 5.70 -16.13 -2.46
C LEU A 250 6.55 -16.21 -1.18
N ASN A 251 7.87 -16.47 -1.28
CA ASN A 251 8.78 -16.68 -0.14
C ASN A 251 8.35 -17.82 0.82
N LEU A 252 7.36 -18.64 0.47
CA LEU A 252 6.84 -19.70 1.34
C LEU A 252 7.72 -20.96 1.37
N THR A 253 8.86 -20.94 0.68
CA THR A 253 9.82 -22.04 0.76
C THR A 253 10.78 -21.80 1.92
N PRO A 254 11.01 -22.79 2.80
CA PRO A 254 11.87 -22.64 3.98
C PRO A 254 13.32 -22.24 3.63
N LYS A 255 13.79 -22.50 2.41
CA LYS A 255 15.10 -22.04 1.93
C LYS A 255 15.22 -20.52 1.83
N ILE A 256 14.18 -19.83 1.34
CA ILE A 256 14.24 -18.37 1.18
C ILE A 256 14.16 -17.66 2.53
N HIS A 257 13.35 -18.18 3.47
CA HIS A 257 13.35 -17.70 4.85
C HIS A 257 14.70 -17.87 5.55
N VAL A 258 15.41 -18.98 5.29
CA VAL A 258 16.77 -19.20 5.83
C VAL A 258 17.75 -18.19 5.23
N ASP A 259 17.74 -17.98 3.91
CA ASP A 259 18.67 -17.06 3.25
C ASP A 259 18.43 -15.59 3.64
N GLN A 260 17.17 -15.16 3.80
CA GLN A 260 16.83 -13.80 4.25
C GLN A 260 17.17 -13.57 5.72
N ASN A 261 16.92 -14.54 6.61
CA ASN A 261 17.30 -14.43 8.02
C ASN A 261 18.82 -14.45 8.21
N ILE A 262 19.56 -15.19 7.37
CA ILE A 262 21.02 -15.18 7.37
C ILE A 262 21.57 -13.83 6.89
N MET A 263 21.02 -13.26 5.81
CA MET A 263 21.45 -11.93 5.33
C MET A 263 21.09 -10.79 6.30
N ALA A 264 19.87 -10.82 6.89
CA ALA A 264 19.45 -9.82 7.87
C ALA A 264 20.28 -9.91 9.16
N GLY A 265 20.64 -11.12 9.60
CA GLY A 265 21.53 -11.34 10.74
C GLY A 265 22.97 -10.87 10.49
N GLN A 266 23.50 -11.02 9.28
CA GLN A 266 24.87 -10.58 8.94
C GLN A 266 25.01 -9.06 8.77
N LEU A 267 23.98 -8.36 8.28
CA LEU A 267 24.04 -6.91 8.07
C LEU A 267 23.70 -6.08 9.33
N ALA A 268 22.87 -6.61 10.23
CA ALA A 268 22.50 -5.93 11.47
C ALA A 268 23.51 -6.15 12.62
N GLY A 269 24.23 -7.27 12.65
CA GLY A 269 25.18 -7.60 13.72
C GLY A 269 26.51 -6.85 13.63
N ASP A 270 27.14 -6.77 12.45
CA ASP A 270 28.57 -6.41 12.38
C ASP A 270 28.90 -4.92 12.63
N ALA A 271 27.97 -4.00 12.37
CA ALA A 271 28.17 -2.57 12.62
C ALA A 271 27.63 -2.13 13.99
N VAL A 272 26.44 -2.62 14.37
CA VAL A 272 25.75 -2.22 15.60
C VAL A 272 26.37 -2.88 16.84
N ASP A 273 26.88 -4.12 16.75
CA ASP A 273 27.52 -4.77 17.91
C ASP A 273 28.92 -4.21 18.21
N LYS A 274 29.65 -3.73 17.20
CA LYS A 274 30.95 -3.05 17.41
C LYS A 274 30.78 -1.68 18.07
N GLU A 275 29.84 -0.86 17.60
CA GLU A 275 29.55 0.43 18.24
C GLU A 275 28.93 0.26 19.64
N ARG A 276 27.97 -0.66 19.82
CA ARG A 276 27.38 -0.92 21.14
C ARG A 276 28.36 -1.50 22.15
N SER A 277 29.29 -2.35 21.72
CA SER A 277 30.30 -2.91 22.64
C SER A 277 31.31 -1.86 23.09
N ALA A 278 31.75 -0.98 22.20
CA ALA A 278 32.63 0.14 22.53
C ALA A 278 31.94 1.15 23.48
N ASP A 279 30.69 1.52 23.18
CA ASP A 279 29.89 2.42 24.02
C ASP A 279 29.58 1.83 25.40
N TYR A 280 29.31 0.52 25.47
CA TYR A 280 29.08 -0.18 26.73
C TYR A 280 30.34 -0.25 27.58
N GLN A 281 31.50 -0.52 26.96
CA GLN A 281 32.80 -0.51 27.64
C GLN A 281 33.14 0.88 28.18
N GLN A 282 32.90 1.95 27.42
CA GLN A 282 33.08 3.32 27.88
C GLN A 282 32.18 3.66 29.07
N LYS A 283 30.87 3.32 29.00
CA LYS A 283 29.94 3.55 30.12
C LYS A 283 30.33 2.77 31.37
N MET A 284 30.85 1.55 31.24
CA MET A 284 31.36 0.78 32.37
C MET A 284 32.61 1.41 32.98
N LEU A 285 33.54 1.90 32.17
CA LEU A 285 34.73 2.61 32.65
C LEU A 285 34.37 3.91 33.38
N ASP A 286 33.37 4.65 32.88
CA ASP A 286 32.86 5.86 33.53
C ASP A 286 32.17 5.57 34.87
N GLN A 287 31.40 4.48 34.96
CA GLN A 287 30.79 4.07 36.22
C GLN A 287 31.84 3.62 37.25
N VAL A 288 32.87 2.90 36.83
CA VAL A 288 33.96 2.47 37.71
C VAL A 288 34.82 3.66 38.16
N SER A 289 35.10 4.61 37.27
CA SER A 289 35.83 5.83 37.63
C SER A 289 35.03 6.70 38.60
N HIS A 290 33.71 6.81 38.40
CA HIS A 290 32.81 7.49 39.31
C HIS A 290 32.76 6.82 40.69
N LEU A 291 32.66 5.48 40.74
CA LEU A 291 32.73 4.73 42.00
C LEU A 291 34.06 4.96 42.72
N LYS A 292 35.19 4.93 42.02
CA LYS A 292 36.51 5.24 42.59
C LYS A 292 36.54 6.65 43.20
N SER A 293 35.90 7.63 42.54
CA SER A 293 35.79 9.01 43.06
C SER A 293 34.91 9.13 44.30
N LEU A 294 33.87 8.30 44.42
CA LEU A 294 33.00 8.29 45.60
C LEU A 294 33.71 7.62 46.78
N VAL A 295 34.44 6.54 46.53
CA VAL A 295 35.25 5.86 47.55
C VAL A 295 36.39 6.76 48.04
N SER A 296 37.07 7.49 47.16
CA SER A 296 38.13 8.43 47.58
C SER A 296 37.57 9.58 48.42
N ARG A 297 36.41 10.14 48.04
CA ARG A 297 35.70 11.16 48.83
C ARG A 297 35.20 10.59 50.16
N GLY A 298 34.71 9.35 50.18
CA GLY A 298 34.31 8.65 51.40
C GLY A 298 35.48 8.46 52.36
N LYS A 299 36.63 7.98 51.87
CA LYS A 299 37.86 7.86 52.67
C LYS A 299 38.33 9.22 53.19
N ALA A 300 38.33 10.26 52.36
CA ALA A 300 38.71 11.61 52.79
C ALA A 300 37.76 12.17 53.85
N ARG A 301 36.45 11.86 53.79
CA ARG A 301 35.49 12.26 54.83
C ARG A 301 35.70 11.48 56.12
N LEU A 302 35.99 10.18 56.03
CA LEU A 302 36.23 9.31 57.17
C LEU A 302 37.51 9.70 57.93
N VAL A 303 38.57 10.11 57.20
CA VAL A 303 39.81 10.66 57.79
C VAL A 303 39.59 12.02 58.44
N ASN A 304 38.67 12.84 57.91
CA ASN A 304 38.34 14.17 58.44
C ASN A 304 37.15 14.15 59.41
N ASP A 305 36.65 12.98 59.79
CA ASP A 305 35.55 12.84 60.73
C ASP A 305 36.08 13.09 62.15
N LYS A 306 35.56 14.13 62.78
CA LYS A 306 36.02 14.59 64.10
C LYS A 306 35.84 13.53 65.18
N VAL A 307 34.76 12.74 65.09
CA VAL A 307 34.48 11.68 66.07
C VAL A 307 35.53 10.57 65.97
N LEU A 308 35.94 10.18 64.76
CA LEU A 308 36.97 9.16 64.58
C LEU A 308 38.37 9.63 65.00
N GLN A 309 38.66 10.93 64.85
CA GLN A 309 39.91 11.52 65.35
C GLN A 309 39.93 11.58 66.88
N GLU A 310 38.80 11.89 67.52
CA GLU A 310 38.64 11.85 68.97
C GLU A 310 38.84 10.42 69.51
N TYR A 311 38.23 9.40 68.89
CA TYR A 311 38.45 7.99 69.28
C TYR A 311 39.89 7.50 69.04
N GLN A 312 40.55 7.91 67.95
CA GLN A 312 41.95 7.56 67.71
C GLN A 312 42.92 8.27 68.66
N GLN A 313 42.58 9.49 69.10
CA GLN A 313 43.33 10.18 70.15
C GLN A 313 43.13 9.53 71.51
N GLU A 314 41.90 9.11 71.85
CA GLU A 314 41.63 8.36 73.09
C GLU A 314 42.38 7.01 73.13
N GLU A 315 42.42 6.25 72.03
CA GLU A 315 43.23 5.01 71.96
C GLU A 315 44.73 5.25 72.09
N LEU A 316 45.26 6.37 71.60
CA LEU A 316 46.68 6.73 71.73
C LEU A 316 47.03 7.26 73.13
N ASP A 317 46.12 7.99 73.77
CA ASP A 317 46.28 8.47 75.15
C ASP A 317 46.16 7.32 76.17
N ASP A 318 45.39 6.27 75.87
CA ASP A 318 45.27 5.07 76.72
C ASP A 318 46.52 4.15 76.64
N ASP A 319 47.28 4.17 75.54
CA ASP A 319 48.49 3.35 75.35
C ASP A 319 49.78 3.98 75.96
N GLU A 320 49.81 5.28 76.27
CA GLU A 320 50.93 5.91 77.02
C GLU A 320 50.84 5.70 78.55
N GLY A 321 49.82 4.97 79.03
CA GLY A 321 49.45 4.86 80.44
C GLY A 321 49.85 3.58 81.19
N VAL A 322 50.77 2.73 80.70
CA VAL A 322 51.11 1.45 81.37
C VAL A 322 52.58 1.31 81.81
N ILE A 323 52.84 1.87 83.00
CA ILE A 323 53.62 1.37 84.17
C ILE A 323 55.16 1.17 84.10
N ASP A 324 55.89 1.99 84.87
CA ASP A 324 57.17 1.64 85.53
C ASP A 324 56.86 0.91 86.86
N VAL A 325 57.03 -0.42 86.90
CA VAL A 325 57.16 -1.18 88.16
C VAL A 325 58.63 -1.55 88.31
N SER A 326 59.32 -0.90 89.24
CA SER A 326 60.61 -1.40 89.73
C SER A 326 60.40 -2.63 90.64
N PRO A 327 61.24 -3.66 90.50
CA PRO A 327 61.08 -4.95 91.16
C PRO A 327 61.76 -4.98 92.55
N ASP A 328 61.23 -5.83 93.45
CA ASP A 328 62.03 -6.48 94.49
C ASP A 328 62.86 -7.63 93.87
#